data_AF-A0AAN0JVH0-F1
#
_entry.id   AF-A0AAN0JVH0-F1
#
_cell.length_a   1.000
_cell.length_b   1.000
_cell.length_c   1.000
_cell.angle_alpha   90.00
_cell.angle_beta   90.00
_cell.angle_gamma   90.00
#
_symmetry.space_group_name_H-M   'P 1'
#
loop_
_entity.id
_entity.type
_entity.pdbx_description
1 polymer ?
#
loop_
_entity_poly.entity_id
_entity_poly.type
_entity_poly.pdbx_seq_one_letter_code
_entity_poly.pdbx_strand_id
1 'polypeptide(L)'
;MLMLTNTGSALSRIRRGMRMEIEELILYLTANKSDLQDQNAALAENKREIEYLQEQISSTSVQLLMKREENKKYKTAIKDEISHKEKKLLEDEVVLVVKGQGETEDEEKLIKESENLDTLSSLEMEPWFHENVKDKPGADAILEDFKHIPGAFIVRRNILKYFLSFVHNFRIHHLGISEINDEGKINYRISRDSPSFVSIVDLIHHYCLYHINIDQISQRLTVPISKNEKQPWHKQPWYNEDVSRKSAEYMLERVIPKKDGTFLVRPSSQGHDTWAISLISGNSIRHFKFFGKDGQFETGNRTFDSMVELVDFYKQNPIYAGTKLKYPINEEILNQKYPTHEFIDDVLPYRQ
;
A
#
# COMPACT_ATOMS: atom_id res chain seq x y z
N MET A 1 88.26 2.09 -45.46
CA MET A 1 87.04 2.74 -44.93
C MET A 1 85.85 1.86 -45.28
N LEU A 2 85.38 1.03 -44.35
CA LEU A 2 84.07 0.37 -44.38
C LEU A 2 83.77 -0.02 -42.92
N MET A 3 83.01 0.84 -42.22
CA MET A 3 82.55 0.59 -40.86
C MET A 3 81.44 -0.48 -40.92
N LEU A 4 81.71 -1.68 -40.43
CA LEU A 4 80.69 -2.71 -40.19
C LEU A 4 79.78 -2.22 -39.05
N THR A 5 78.66 -1.61 -39.41
CA THR A 5 77.69 -1.11 -38.43
C THR A 5 76.99 -2.26 -37.72
N ASN A 6 76.97 -2.19 -36.40
CA ASN A 6 76.41 -3.13 -35.42
C ASN A 6 74.87 -3.25 -35.52
N THR A 7 74.36 -3.77 -36.64
CA THR A 7 72.92 -3.87 -36.94
C THR A 7 72.19 -4.97 -36.18
N GLY A 8 72.90 -6.03 -35.76
CA GLY A 8 72.33 -7.14 -34.98
C GLY A 8 71.88 -6.76 -33.57
N SER A 9 72.53 -5.77 -32.95
CA SER A 9 72.19 -5.30 -31.59
C SER A 9 70.96 -4.37 -31.58
N ALA A 10 70.83 -3.48 -32.57
CA ALA A 10 69.67 -2.60 -32.67
C ALA A 10 68.39 -3.37 -33.05
N LEU A 11 68.47 -4.29 -34.00
CA LEU A 11 67.34 -5.11 -34.44
C LEU A 11 66.82 -6.03 -33.33
N SER A 12 67.73 -6.60 -32.51
CA SER A 12 67.33 -7.44 -31.38
C SER A 12 66.64 -6.64 -30.26
N ARG A 13 67.08 -5.39 -30.02
CA ARG A 13 66.40 -4.47 -29.09
C ARG A 13 64.99 -4.10 -29.56
N ILE A 14 64.82 -3.79 -30.85
CA ILE A 14 63.50 -3.49 -31.44
C ILE A 14 62.57 -4.71 -31.35
N ARG A 15 63.07 -5.89 -31.75
CA ARG A 15 62.29 -7.14 -31.66
C ARG A 15 61.89 -7.46 -30.22
N ARG A 16 62.77 -7.21 -29.25
CA ARG A 16 62.46 -7.37 -27.82
C ARG A 16 61.41 -6.35 -27.36
N GLY A 17 61.49 -5.10 -27.81
CA GLY A 17 60.48 -4.06 -27.55
C GLY A 17 59.09 -4.48 -28.04
N MET A 18 58.99 -4.85 -29.32
CA MET A 18 57.74 -5.33 -29.91
C MET A 18 57.20 -6.58 -29.21
N ARG A 19 58.08 -7.50 -28.80
CA ARG A 19 57.67 -8.69 -28.03
C ARG A 19 57.07 -8.30 -26.68
N MET A 20 57.64 -7.35 -25.97
CA MET A 20 57.11 -6.89 -24.67
C MET A 20 55.74 -6.20 -24.83
N GLU A 21 55.56 -5.36 -25.84
CA GLU A 21 54.26 -4.73 -26.14
C GLU A 21 53.19 -5.77 -26.50
N ILE A 22 53.55 -6.79 -27.29
CA ILE A 22 52.64 -7.90 -27.61
C ILE A 22 52.28 -8.69 -26.35
N GLU A 23 53.26 -8.98 -25.48
CA GLU A 23 53.02 -9.68 -24.20
C GLU A 23 52.13 -8.88 -23.26
N GLU A 24 52.29 -7.56 -23.19
CA GLU A 24 51.44 -6.65 -22.42
C GLU A 24 50.00 -6.64 -22.94
N LEU A 25 49.82 -6.55 -24.26
CA LEU A 25 48.50 -6.61 -24.89
C LEU A 25 47.81 -7.95 -24.67
N ILE A 26 48.54 -9.06 -24.74
CA ILE A 26 47.99 -10.41 -24.44
C ILE A 26 47.53 -10.49 -22.99
N LEU A 27 48.31 -9.97 -22.04
CA LEU A 27 47.94 -9.97 -20.63
C LEU A 27 46.67 -9.14 -20.40
N TYR A 28 46.60 -7.95 -20.98
CA TYR A 28 45.42 -7.07 -20.88
C TYR A 28 44.16 -7.72 -21.45
N LEU A 29 44.24 -8.31 -22.65
CA LEU A 29 43.11 -8.99 -23.28
C LEU A 29 42.68 -10.23 -22.49
N THR A 30 43.61 -10.93 -21.86
CA THR A 30 43.31 -12.11 -21.03
C THR A 30 42.59 -11.73 -19.75
N ALA A 31 43.02 -10.65 -19.08
CA ALA A 31 42.34 -10.12 -17.89
C ALA A 31 40.90 -9.67 -18.22
N ASN A 32 40.71 -8.87 -19.27
CA ASN A 32 39.38 -8.43 -19.69
C ASN A 32 38.45 -9.60 -20.05
N LYS A 33 38.99 -10.66 -20.67
CA LYS A 33 38.21 -11.86 -20.98
C LYS A 33 37.74 -12.57 -19.71
N SER A 34 38.60 -12.65 -18.70
CA SER A 34 38.25 -13.23 -17.39
C SER A 34 37.14 -12.42 -16.72
N ASP A 35 37.29 -11.09 -16.65
CA ASP A 35 36.29 -10.21 -16.04
C ASP A 35 34.92 -10.33 -16.74
N LEU A 36 34.90 -10.41 -18.07
CA LEU A 36 33.67 -10.66 -18.84
C LEU A 36 33.06 -12.03 -18.56
N GLN A 37 33.87 -13.06 -18.31
CA GLN A 37 33.37 -14.39 -17.92
C GLN A 37 32.73 -14.37 -16.54
N ASP A 38 33.35 -13.67 -15.58
CA ASP A 38 32.83 -13.53 -14.22
C ASP A 38 31.50 -12.74 -14.22
N GLN A 39 31.41 -11.67 -15.01
CA GLN A 39 30.17 -10.91 -15.20
C GLN A 39 29.05 -11.77 -15.81
N ASN A 40 29.37 -12.60 -16.82
CA ASN A 40 28.39 -13.50 -17.42
C ASN A 40 27.92 -14.58 -16.44
N ALA A 41 28.80 -15.09 -15.58
CA ALA A 41 28.44 -16.04 -14.54
C ALA A 41 27.51 -15.40 -13.49
N ALA A 42 27.79 -14.18 -13.05
CA ALA A 42 26.93 -13.43 -12.14
C ALA A 42 25.56 -13.14 -12.75
N LEU A 43 25.51 -12.79 -14.04
CA LEU A 43 24.24 -12.57 -14.74
C LEU A 43 23.40 -13.85 -14.85
N ALA A 44 24.03 -14.99 -15.08
CA ALA A 44 23.35 -16.29 -15.12
C ALA A 44 22.75 -16.65 -13.75
N GLU A 45 23.46 -16.34 -12.66
CA GLU A 45 22.95 -16.58 -11.30
C GLU A 45 21.78 -15.67 -10.96
N ASN A 46 21.88 -14.37 -11.25
CA ASN A 46 20.77 -13.44 -11.07
C ASN A 46 19.53 -13.86 -11.86
N LYS A 47 19.72 -14.41 -13.06
CA LYS A 47 18.60 -14.92 -13.87
C LYS A 47 17.90 -16.09 -13.18
N ARG A 48 18.64 -17.02 -12.57
CA ARG A 48 18.08 -18.14 -11.80
C ARG A 48 17.33 -17.65 -10.56
N GLU A 49 17.86 -16.66 -9.87
CA GLU A 49 17.21 -16.08 -8.69
C GLU A 49 15.89 -15.39 -9.05
N ILE A 50 15.85 -14.66 -10.16
CA ILE A 50 14.61 -14.07 -10.69
C ILE A 50 13.59 -15.16 -11.03
N GLU A 51 13.99 -16.23 -11.73
CA GLU A 51 13.10 -17.34 -12.07
C GLU A 51 12.53 -18.02 -10.80
N TYR A 52 13.37 -18.23 -9.79
CA TYR A 52 12.94 -18.75 -8.48
C TYR A 52 11.92 -17.84 -7.78
N LEU A 53 12.19 -16.53 -7.73
CA LEU A 53 11.27 -15.56 -7.12
C LEU A 53 9.94 -15.49 -7.86
N GLN A 54 9.96 -15.58 -9.20
CA GLN A 54 8.74 -15.63 -10.02
C GLN A 54 7.90 -16.88 -9.71
N GLU A 55 8.55 -18.04 -9.51
CA GLU A 55 7.88 -19.27 -9.10
C GLU A 55 7.26 -19.14 -7.69
N GLN A 56 7.99 -18.56 -6.74
CA GLN A 56 7.48 -18.30 -5.38
C GLN A 56 6.27 -17.35 -5.39
N ILE A 57 6.32 -16.27 -6.17
CA ILE A 57 5.20 -15.34 -6.35
C ILE A 57 3.99 -16.07 -6.94
N SER A 58 4.22 -16.93 -7.94
CA SER A 58 3.16 -17.70 -8.60
C SER A 58 2.50 -18.68 -7.63
N SER A 59 3.30 -19.44 -6.87
CA SER A 59 2.82 -20.36 -5.83
C SER A 59 2.01 -19.63 -4.75
N THR A 60 2.53 -18.51 -4.26
CA THR A 60 1.85 -17.67 -3.26
C THR A 60 0.52 -17.12 -3.80
N SER A 61 0.49 -16.72 -5.06
CA SER A 61 -0.74 -16.23 -5.72
C SER A 61 -1.81 -17.31 -5.80
N VAL A 62 -1.43 -18.55 -6.12
CA VAL A 62 -2.35 -19.70 -6.10
C VAL A 62 -2.88 -19.98 -4.69
N GLN A 63 -2.01 -19.96 -3.68
CA GLN A 63 -2.44 -20.14 -2.29
C GLN A 63 -3.42 -19.04 -1.82
N LEU A 64 -3.18 -17.79 -2.21
CA LEU A 64 -4.09 -16.68 -1.92
C LEU A 64 -5.45 -16.85 -2.62
N LEU A 65 -5.47 -17.35 -3.86
CA LEU A 65 -6.71 -17.68 -4.57
C LEU A 65 -7.50 -18.78 -3.86
N MET A 66 -6.83 -19.86 -3.46
CA MET A 66 -7.47 -20.95 -2.70
C MET A 66 -8.05 -20.45 -1.37
N LYS A 67 -7.28 -19.68 -0.59
CA LYS A 67 -7.77 -19.06 0.66
C LYS A 67 -8.94 -18.11 0.42
N ARG A 68 -8.96 -17.38 -0.70
CA ARG A 68 -10.09 -16.52 -1.07
C ARG A 68 -11.35 -17.35 -1.36
N GLU A 69 -11.23 -18.49 -2.02
CA GLU A 69 -12.37 -19.39 -2.24
C GLU A 69 -12.89 -20.01 -0.93
N GLU A 70 -12.00 -20.41 -0.02
CA GLU A 70 -12.38 -20.87 1.32
C GLU A 70 -13.11 -19.77 2.09
N ASN A 71 -12.57 -18.54 2.09
CA ASN A 71 -13.21 -17.39 2.74
C ASN A 71 -14.58 -17.07 2.12
N LYS A 72 -14.76 -17.24 0.81
CA LYS A 72 -16.08 -17.13 0.16
C LYS A 72 -17.06 -18.17 0.72
N LYS A 73 -16.64 -19.44 0.87
CA LYS A 73 -17.47 -20.51 1.44
C LYS A 73 -17.85 -20.23 2.91
N TYR A 74 -16.92 -19.72 3.71
CA TYR A 74 -17.22 -19.31 5.08
C TYR A 74 -18.19 -18.13 5.11
N LYS A 75 -18.00 -17.13 4.24
CA LYS A 75 -18.91 -15.98 4.14
C LYS A 75 -20.32 -16.41 3.75
N THR A 76 -20.48 -17.34 2.80
CA THR A 76 -21.80 -17.88 2.43
C THR A 76 -22.43 -18.66 3.59
N ALA A 77 -21.66 -19.51 4.28
CA ALA A 77 -22.18 -20.27 5.42
C ALA A 77 -22.64 -19.36 6.58
N ILE A 78 -21.89 -18.29 6.87
CA ILE A 78 -22.27 -17.29 7.87
C ILE A 78 -23.53 -16.55 7.43
N LYS A 79 -23.64 -16.18 6.16
CA LYS A 79 -24.84 -15.52 5.59
C LYS A 79 -26.07 -16.41 5.75
N ASP A 80 -25.95 -17.70 5.44
CA ASP A 80 -27.03 -18.67 5.60
C ASP A 80 -27.43 -18.83 7.08
N GLU A 81 -26.47 -18.87 8.00
CA GLU A 81 -26.73 -18.99 9.44
C GLU A 81 -27.40 -17.73 10.01
N ILE A 82 -26.99 -16.54 9.56
CA ILE A 82 -27.63 -15.26 9.91
C ILE A 82 -29.07 -15.24 9.39
N SER A 83 -29.28 -15.58 8.11
CA SER A 83 -30.62 -15.61 7.52
C SER A 83 -31.54 -16.60 8.24
N HIS A 84 -31.02 -17.75 8.67
CA HIS A 84 -31.77 -18.72 9.48
C HIS A 84 -32.14 -18.16 10.86
N LYS A 85 -31.22 -17.43 11.52
CA LYS A 85 -31.48 -16.78 12.81
C LYS A 85 -32.47 -15.62 12.68
N GLU A 86 -32.38 -14.82 11.63
CA GLU A 86 -33.31 -13.73 11.33
C GLU A 86 -34.71 -14.27 11.04
N LYS A 87 -34.82 -15.33 10.24
CA LYS A 87 -36.11 -16.00 9.99
C LYS A 87 -36.73 -16.54 11.27
N LYS A 88 -35.92 -17.12 12.16
CA LYS A 88 -36.39 -17.61 13.47
C LYS A 88 -36.84 -16.46 14.38
N LEU A 89 -36.14 -15.33 14.38
CA LEU A 89 -36.55 -14.11 15.10
C LEU A 89 -37.86 -13.54 14.55
N LEU A 90 -38.03 -13.52 13.22
CA LEU A 90 -39.27 -13.15 12.55
C LEU A 90 -40.40 -14.12 12.85
N GLU A 91 -40.16 -15.43 12.92
CA GLU A 91 -41.17 -16.41 13.33
C GLU A 91 -41.58 -16.22 14.81
N ASP A 92 -40.62 -15.96 15.70
CA ASP A 92 -40.90 -15.65 17.12
C ASP A 92 -41.64 -14.30 17.29
N GLU A 93 -41.39 -13.33 16.42
CA GLU A 93 -42.06 -12.01 16.40
C GLU A 93 -43.44 -12.08 15.73
N VAL A 94 -43.62 -12.88 14.68
CA VAL A 94 -44.90 -13.18 14.03
C VAL A 94 -45.82 -13.97 14.97
N VAL A 95 -45.30 -14.87 15.83
CA VAL A 95 -46.09 -15.53 16.88
C VAL A 95 -46.68 -14.51 17.88
N LEU A 96 -45.99 -13.38 18.11
CA LEU A 96 -46.52 -12.27 18.93
C LEU A 96 -47.51 -11.40 18.15
N VAL A 97 -47.31 -11.21 16.84
CA VAL A 97 -48.13 -10.35 15.97
C VAL A 97 -49.39 -11.04 15.41
N VAL A 98 -49.47 -12.37 15.39
CA VAL A 98 -50.72 -13.10 15.03
C VAL A 98 -51.87 -12.85 16.03
N LYS A 99 -51.62 -12.13 17.14
CA LYS A 99 -52.67 -11.52 17.99
C LYS A 99 -53.18 -10.15 17.51
N GLY A 100 -52.71 -9.62 16.39
CA GLY A 100 -53.09 -8.30 15.87
C GLY A 100 -52.73 -8.11 14.40
N GLN A 101 -53.65 -8.55 13.53
CA GLN A 101 -54.00 -8.02 12.19
C GLN A 101 -52.90 -7.57 11.19
N GLY A 102 -52.92 -8.19 9.99
CA GLY A 102 -53.06 -7.47 8.70
C GLY A 102 -51.82 -7.21 7.81
N GLU A 103 -51.60 -8.13 6.86
CA GLU A 103 -51.15 -8.01 5.45
C GLU A 103 -50.17 -6.92 4.92
N THR A 104 -49.05 -7.43 4.36
CA THR A 104 -48.45 -7.19 3.01
C THR A 104 -47.97 -5.80 2.57
N GLU A 105 -46.83 -5.33 3.10
CA GLU A 105 -45.89 -4.42 2.37
C GLU A 105 -44.39 -4.72 2.67
N ASP A 106 -44.07 -5.53 3.68
CA ASP A 106 -42.71 -5.64 4.23
C ASP A 106 -41.79 -6.67 3.54
N GLU A 107 -42.33 -7.68 2.85
CA GLU A 107 -41.52 -8.74 2.22
C GLU A 107 -40.70 -8.26 1.01
N GLU A 108 -41.20 -7.29 0.24
CA GLU A 108 -40.54 -6.79 -0.97
C GLU A 108 -39.32 -5.89 -0.66
N LYS A 109 -39.30 -5.33 0.55
CA LYS A 109 -38.20 -4.48 1.06
C LYS A 109 -37.01 -5.30 1.53
N LEU A 110 -37.27 -6.45 2.15
CA LEU A 110 -36.26 -7.39 2.67
C LEU A 110 -35.49 -8.11 1.54
N ILE A 111 -36.17 -8.45 0.42
CA ILE A 111 -35.52 -9.06 -0.74
C ILE A 111 -34.51 -8.09 -1.38
N LYS A 112 -34.87 -6.81 -1.51
CA LYS A 112 -33.97 -5.75 -2.05
C LYS A 112 -32.73 -5.54 -1.17
N GLU A 113 -32.83 -5.70 0.15
CA GLU A 113 -31.68 -5.59 1.06
C GLU A 113 -30.71 -6.78 0.92
N SER A 114 -31.23 -7.98 0.65
CA SER A 114 -30.42 -9.20 0.47
C SER A 114 -29.62 -9.25 -0.84
N GLU A 115 -30.17 -8.71 -1.95
CA GLU A 115 -29.51 -8.62 -3.26
C GLU A 115 -28.46 -7.48 -3.32
N ASN A 116 -28.71 -6.38 -2.59
CA ASN A 116 -27.75 -5.27 -2.46
C ASN A 116 -26.48 -5.69 -1.70
N LEU A 117 -26.61 -6.65 -0.78
CA LEU A 117 -25.50 -7.16 0.04
C LEU A 117 -24.46 -7.97 -0.76
N ASP A 118 -24.90 -8.72 -1.78
CA ASP A 118 -23.98 -9.48 -2.65
C ASP A 118 -23.23 -8.58 -3.63
N THR A 119 -23.86 -7.52 -4.13
CA THR A 119 -23.21 -6.53 -4.99
C THR A 119 -22.15 -5.73 -4.23
N LEU A 120 -22.42 -5.39 -2.97
CA LEU A 120 -21.46 -4.69 -2.11
C LEU A 120 -20.21 -5.53 -1.83
N SER A 121 -20.41 -6.82 -1.55
CA SER A 121 -19.32 -7.77 -1.29
C SER A 121 -18.33 -7.90 -2.45
N SER A 122 -18.78 -7.74 -3.71
CA SER A 122 -17.90 -7.80 -4.87
C SER A 122 -17.12 -6.49 -5.06
N LEU A 123 -17.73 -5.35 -4.74
CA LEU A 123 -17.10 -4.03 -4.89
C LEU A 123 -16.12 -3.71 -3.77
N GLU A 124 -16.35 -4.21 -2.55
CA GLU A 124 -15.43 -4.06 -1.41
C GLU A 124 -14.03 -4.61 -1.70
N MET A 125 -13.86 -5.51 -2.65
CA MET A 125 -12.55 -6.06 -3.01
C MET A 125 -11.80 -5.22 -4.04
N GLU A 126 -12.49 -4.28 -4.69
CA GLU A 126 -11.92 -3.47 -5.76
C GLU A 126 -11.06 -2.33 -5.19
N PRO A 127 -9.84 -2.13 -5.72
CA PRO A 127 -8.94 -1.11 -5.20
C PRO A 127 -9.47 0.31 -5.43
N TRP A 128 -10.18 0.54 -6.53
CA TRP A 128 -10.76 1.84 -6.89
C TRP A 128 -12.10 2.13 -6.19
N PHE A 129 -12.63 1.21 -5.39
CA PHE A 129 -13.91 1.37 -4.71
C PHE A 129 -13.71 1.87 -3.27
N HIS A 130 -14.22 3.07 -3.01
CA HIS A 130 -14.12 3.78 -1.73
C HIS A 130 -15.48 3.82 -1.03
N GLU A 131 -15.71 2.87 -0.13
CA GLU A 131 -16.96 2.77 0.64
C GLU A 131 -17.18 3.91 1.65
N ASN A 132 -16.08 4.46 2.17
CA ASN A 132 -16.10 5.47 3.24
C ASN A 132 -16.20 6.91 2.72
N VAL A 133 -16.10 7.11 1.39
CA VAL A 133 -16.13 8.43 0.76
C VAL A 133 -17.56 8.77 0.34
N LYS A 134 -18.31 9.40 1.24
CA LYS A 134 -19.76 9.57 1.06
C LYS A 134 -20.13 10.78 0.19
N ASP A 135 -19.25 11.77 0.07
CA ASP A 135 -19.53 13.07 -0.54
C ASP A 135 -18.53 13.46 -1.64
N LYS A 136 -18.81 14.61 -2.29
CA LYS A 136 -17.93 15.17 -3.32
C LYS A 136 -16.63 15.72 -2.71
N PRO A 137 -16.63 16.49 -1.61
CA PRO A 137 -15.40 16.99 -1.00
C PRO A 137 -14.41 15.89 -0.62
N GLY A 138 -14.85 14.76 -0.06
CA GLY A 138 -13.96 13.64 0.23
C GLY A 138 -13.37 13.01 -1.03
N ALA A 139 -14.14 12.94 -2.11
CA ALA A 139 -13.65 12.48 -3.41
C ALA A 139 -12.66 13.46 -4.04
N ASP A 140 -12.91 14.76 -3.88
CA ASP A 140 -12.04 15.82 -4.38
C ASP A 140 -10.69 15.78 -3.68
N ALA A 141 -10.68 15.65 -2.36
CA ALA A 141 -9.45 15.54 -1.57
C ALA A 141 -8.56 14.36 -2.01
N ILE A 142 -9.17 13.21 -2.34
CA ILE A 142 -8.43 12.03 -2.83
C ILE A 142 -7.86 12.26 -4.22
N LEU A 143 -8.62 12.91 -5.11
CA LEU A 143 -8.24 13.10 -6.50
C LEU A 143 -7.40 14.36 -6.75
N GLU A 144 -7.25 15.26 -5.77
CA GLU A 144 -6.52 16.51 -5.91
C GLU A 144 -5.04 16.26 -6.26
N ASP A 145 -4.40 15.31 -5.59
CA ASP A 145 -3.01 14.91 -5.87
C ASP A 145 -2.84 14.33 -7.30
N PHE A 146 -3.92 13.82 -7.89
CA PHE A 146 -3.94 13.17 -9.20
C PHE A 146 -4.59 14.02 -10.29
N LYS A 147 -4.90 15.29 -10.01
CA LYS A 147 -5.60 16.21 -10.93
C LYS A 147 -4.87 16.44 -12.26
N HIS A 148 -3.57 16.15 -12.28
CA HIS A 148 -2.72 16.21 -13.46
C HIS A 148 -2.81 14.96 -14.37
N ILE A 149 -3.52 13.90 -13.95
CA ILE A 149 -3.65 12.62 -14.65
C ILE A 149 -5.06 12.51 -15.25
N PRO A 150 -5.24 12.73 -16.57
CA PRO A 150 -6.55 12.59 -17.21
C PRO A 150 -7.08 11.17 -17.10
N GLY A 151 -8.30 11.02 -16.61
CA GLY A 151 -8.95 9.74 -16.40
C GLY A 151 -8.62 9.03 -15.09
N ALA A 152 -7.82 9.63 -14.20
CA ALA A 152 -7.67 9.13 -12.83
C ALA A 152 -9.03 9.14 -12.13
N PHE A 153 -9.38 8.07 -11.41
CA PHE A 153 -10.74 7.89 -10.92
C PHE A 153 -10.87 7.08 -9.63
N ILE A 154 -12.01 7.27 -8.97
CA ILE A 154 -12.54 6.45 -7.88
C ILE A 154 -14.03 6.20 -8.08
N VAL A 155 -14.53 5.09 -7.54
CA VAL A 155 -15.96 4.86 -7.36
C VAL A 155 -16.28 4.90 -5.89
N ARG A 156 -17.37 5.57 -5.53
CA ARG A 156 -17.78 5.74 -4.15
C ARG A 156 -19.27 5.49 -3.96
N ARG A 157 -19.67 5.12 -2.74
CA ARG A 157 -21.08 4.87 -2.37
C ARG A 157 -21.59 5.91 -1.40
N ASN A 158 -22.81 6.37 -1.62
CA ASN A 158 -23.57 7.20 -0.68
C ASN A 158 -24.94 6.58 -0.43
N ILE A 159 -25.13 6.03 0.78
CA ILE A 159 -26.35 5.38 1.28
C ILE A 159 -26.89 4.30 0.32
N LEU A 160 -27.57 4.67 -0.75
CA LEU A 160 -28.15 3.76 -1.76
C LEU A 160 -27.75 4.12 -3.21
N LYS A 161 -26.77 5.00 -3.42
CA LYS A 161 -26.33 5.44 -4.75
C LYS A 161 -24.83 5.31 -4.92
N TYR A 162 -24.42 4.97 -6.13
CA TYR A 162 -23.01 4.91 -6.51
C TYR A 162 -22.65 6.13 -7.36
N PHE A 163 -21.40 6.57 -7.23
CA PHE A 163 -20.86 7.69 -7.98
C PHE A 163 -19.48 7.36 -8.50
N LEU A 164 -19.23 7.69 -9.77
CA LEU A 164 -17.92 7.70 -10.39
C LEU A 164 -17.36 9.11 -10.29
N SER A 165 -16.20 9.29 -9.65
CA SER A 165 -15.47 10.56 -9.62
C SER A 165 -14.19 10.40 -10.42
N PHE A 166 -13.91 11.29 -11.38
CA PHE A 166 -12.75 11.17 -12.26
C PHE A 166 -12.23 12.53 -12.72
N VAL A 167 -10.96 12.54 -13.16
CA VAL A 167 -10.26 13.74 -13.63
C VAL A 167 -10.44 13.90 -15.14
N HIS A 168 -10.82 15.10 -15.58
CA HIS A 168 -10.85 15.51 -16.99
C HIS A 168 -10.44 16.99 -17.09
N ASN A 169 -9.49 17.31 -17.97
CA ASN A 169 -8.99 18.68 -18.16
C ASN A 169 -8.66 19.42 -16.85
N PHE A 170 -7.90 18.76 -15.96
CA PHE A 170 -7.51 19.28 -14.63
C PHE A 170 -8.68 19.60 -13.70
N ARG A 171 -9.87 19.06 -13.96
CA ARG A 171 -11.05 19.21 -13.11
C ARG A 171 -11.56 17.84 -12.70
N ILE A 172 -12.12 17.79 -11.50
CA ILE A 172 -12.74 16.58 -10.96
C ILE A 172 -14.22 16.64 -11.30
N HIS A 173 -14.71 15.58 -11.92
CA HIS A 173 -16.09 15.41 -12.33
C HIS A 173 -16.72 14.25 -11.55
N HIS A 174 -18.00 14.38 -11.21
CA HIS A 174 -18.74 13.34 -10.50
C HIS A 174 -19.99 12.96 -11.28
N LEU A 175 -20.12 11.69 -11.60
CA LEU A 175 -21.27 11.12 -12.30
C LEU A 175 -21.98 10.13 -11.39
N GLY A 176 -23.31 10.23 -11.34
CA GLY A 176 -24.13 9.22 -10.67
C GLY A 176 -24.18 7.95 -11.50
N ILE A 177 -24.02 6.80 -10.85
CA ILE A 177 -24.28 5.50 -11.46
C ILE A 177 -25.71 5.13 -11.07
N SER A 178 -26.58 5.07 -12.06
CA SER A 178 -27.99 4.75 -11.90
C SER A 178 -28.20 3.25 -11.96
N GLU A 179 -28.96 2.74 -11.00
CA GLU A 179 -29.47 1.38 -10.98
C GLU A 179 -30.79 1.33 -11.79
N ILE A 180 -30.87 0.42 -12.75
CA ILE A 180 -32.06 0.19 -13.59
C ILE A 180 -32.52 -1.23 -13.33
N ASN A 181 -33.80 -1.38 -13.02
CA ASN A 181 -34.45 -2.68 -12.99
C ASN A 181 -35.06 -2.93 -14.38
N ASP A 182 -34.55 -3.95 -15.06
CA ASP A 182 -35.04 -4.42 -16.35
C ASP A 182 -35.43 -5.89 -16.24
N GLU A 183 -36.73 -6.19 -16.35
CA GLU A 183 -37.29 -7.55 -16.24
C GLU A 183 -36.87 -8.31 -14.95
N GLY A 184 -36.75 -7.59 -13.82
CA GLY A 184 -36.32 -8.19 -12.54
C GLY A 184 -34.81 -8.38 -12.41
N LYS A 185 -34.01 -7.90 -13.38
CA LYS A 185 -32.55 -7.86 -13.29
C LYS A 185 -32.08 -6.44 -13.04
N ILE A 186 -31.20 -6.31 -12.05
CA ILE A 186 -30.54 -5.05 -11.74
C ILE A 186 -29.38 -4.84 -12.71
N ASN A 187 -29.39 -3.70 -13.41
CA ASN A 187 -28.32 -3.22 -14.27
C ASN A 187 -27.85 -1.82 -13.83
N TYR A 188 -26.67 -1.41 -14.24
CA TYR A 188 -26.04 -0.13 -13.89
C TYR A 188 -25.71 0.67 -15.15
N ARG A 189 -26.00 1.98 -15.16
CA ARG A 189 -25.61 2.90 -16.25
C ARG A 189 -25.22 4.28 -15.73
N ILE A 190 -24.41 5.03 -16.48
CA ILE A 190 -23.98 6.39 -16.12
C ILE A 190 -25.00 7.45 -16.56
N SER A 191 -25.42 7.39 -17.83
CA SER A 191 -26.38 8.30 -18.44
C SER A 191 -27.50 7.52 -19.14
N ARG A 192 -28.64 8.17 -19.41
CA ARG A 192 -29.81 7.54 -20.06
C ARG A 192 -29.44 6.88 -21.39
N ASP A 193 -28.59 7.53 -22.17
CA ASP A 193 -28.16 7.11 -23.51
C ASP A 193 -26.92 6.20 -23.48
N SER A 194 -26.38 5.91 -22.30
CA SER A 194 -25.20 5.07 -22.13
C SER A 194 -25.58 3.59 -21.99
N PRO A 195 -24.70 2.65 -22.40
CA PRO A 195 -24.95 1.22 -22.21
C PRO A 195 -25.15 0.89 -20.73
N SER A 196 -25.98 -0.11 -20.47
CA SER A 196 -26.21 -0.67 -19.13
C SER A 196 -25.44 -1.97 -18.93
N PHE A 197 -25.01 -2.23 -17.71
CA PHE A 197 -24.15 -3.35 -17.34
C PHE A 197 -24.70 -4.13 -16.16
N VAL A 198 -24.46 -5.44 -16.11
CA VAL A 198 -24.92 -6.29 -15.00
C VAL A 198 -24.20 -6.03 -13.68
N SER A 199 -23.04 -5.38 -13.71
CA SER A 199 -22.29 -4.98 -12.51
C SER A 199 -21.59 -3.64 -12.70
N ILE A 200 -21.29 -2.95 -11.58
CA ILE A 200 -20.48 -1.74 -11.60
C ILE A 200 -19.04 -2.04 -12.05
N VAL A 201 -18.52 -3.24 -11.75
CA VAL A 201 -17.18 -3.66 -12.20
C VAL A 201 -17.11 -3.70 -13.73
N ASP A 202 -18.12 -4.29 -14.39
CA ASP A 202 -18.18 -4.34 -15.85
C ASP A 202 -18.36 -2.96 -16.47
N LEU A 203 -19.16 -2.11 -15.83
CA LEU A 203 -19.31 -0.70 -16.21
C LEU A 203 -17.95 0.01 -16.19
N ILE A 204 -17.16 -0.15 -15.12
CA ILE A 204 -15.83 0.45 -15.02
C ILE A 204 -14.88 -0.14 -16.05
N HIS A 205 -14.83 -1.45 -16.22
CA HIS A 205 -14.01 -2.09 -17.26
C HIS A 205 -14.34 -1.57 -18.66
N HIS A 206 -15.62 -1.38 -18.97
CA HIS A 206 -16.03 -0.80 -20.24
C HIS A 206 -15.48 0.62 -20.42
N TYR A 207 -15.63 1.50 -19.44
CA TYR A 207 -15.13 2.88 -19.55
C TYR A 207 -13.62 3.03 -19.34
N CYS A 208 -12.94 1.99 -18.87
CA CYS A 208 -11.50 1.85 -19.01
C CYS A 208 -11.08 1.58 -20.46
N LEU A 209 -11.98 1.11 -21.32
CA LEU A 209 -11.70 0.79 -22.74
C LEU A 209 -12.28 1.83 -23.71
N TYR A 210 -13.43 2.41 -23.38
CA TYR A 210 -14.18 3.34 -24.24
C TYR A 210 -14.41 4.68 -23.53
N HIS A 211 -14.55 5.76 -24.30
CA HIS A 211 -14.72 7.10 -23.74
C HIS A 211 -16.12 7.25 -23.12
N ILE A 212 -16.17 7.83 -21.92
CA ILE A 212 -17.39 8.42 -21.37
C ILE A 212 -17.65 9.69 -22.17
N ASN A 213 -18.78 9.75 -22.87
CA ASN A 213 -19.21 10.92 -23.66
C ASN A 213 -20.49 11.49 -23.04
N ILE A 214 -20.35 12.59 -22.30
CA ILE A 214 -21.48 13.27 -21.66
C ILE A 214 -21.25 14.78 -21.78
N ASP A 215 -22.20 15.47 -22.42
CA ASP A 215 -22.11 16.89 -22.73
C ASP A 215 -20.80 17.25 -23.46
N GLN A 216 -19.92 18.03 -22.81
CA GLN A 216 -18.61 18.43 -23.34
C GLN A 216 -17.46 17.52 -22.87
N ILE A 217 -17.75 16.49 -22.09
CA ILE A 217 -16.76 15.58 -21.52
C ILE A 217 -16.58 14.40 -22.48
N SER A 218 -15.34 14.17 -22.91
CA SER A 218 -14.92 12.93 -23.56
C SER A 218 -13.66 12.42 -22.86
N GLN A 219 -13.81 11.40 -22.01
CA GLN A 219 -12.71 10.90 -21.18
C GLN A 219 -12.83 9.39 -20.96
N ARG A 220 -11.71 8.70 -21.15
CA ARG A 220 -11.55 7.30 -20.75
C ARG A 220 -11.06 7.23 -19.31
N LEU A 221 -11.46 6.20 -18.56
CA LEU A 221 -10.86 5.90 -17.27
C LEU A 221 -9.47 5.30 -17.49
N THR A 222 -8.47 5.79 -16.75
CA THR A 222 -7.06 5.44 -17.00
C THR A 222 -6.40 4.84 -15.76
N VAL A 223 -6.42 5.58 -14.64
CA VAL A 223 -5.71 5.20 -13.42
C VAL A 223 -6.71 5.00 -12.28
N PRO A 224 -6.91 3.77 -11.78
CA PRO A 224 -7.69 3.53 -10.58
C PRO A 224 -6.93 4.02 -9.34
N ILE A 225 -7.50 4.95 -8.58
CA ILE A 225 -6.88 5.42 -7.33
C ILE A 225 -7.27 4.48 -6.19
N SER A 226 -6.26 3.83 -5.61
CA SER A 226 -6.48 2.76 -4.64
C SER A 226 -6.89 3.31 -3.28
N LYS A 227 -7.95 2.76 -2.67
CA LYS A 227 -8.26 2.97 -1.24
C LYS A 227 -7.15 2.51 -0.29
N ASN A 228 -6.26 1.64 -0.78
CA ASN A 228 -5.16 1.06 -0.02
C ASN A 228 -3.82 1.68 -0.39
N GLU A 229 -3.79 2.77 -1.16
CA GLU A 229 -2.55 3.51 -1.40
C GLU A 229 -2.16 4.18 -0.09
N LYS A 230 -1.47 3.40 0.75
CA LYS A 230 -0.93 3.89 2.01
C LYS A 230 -0.04 5.07 1.68
N GLN A 231 -0.33 6.18 2.34
CA GLN A 231 0.40 7.42 2.19
C GLN A 231 1.92 7.18 2.31
N PRO A 232 2.77 7.98 1.65
CA PRO A 232 4.22 7.71 1.54
C PRO A 232 4.92 7.43 2.88
N TRP A 233 4.44 8.02 3.97
CA TRP A 233 4.98 7.81 5.32
C TRP A 233 4.73 6.41 5.89
N HIS A 234 3.72 5.64 5.45
CA HIS A 234 3.49 4.28 5.94
C HIS A 234 4.62 3.31 5.58
N LYS A 235 5.42 3.64 4.55
CA LYS A 235 6.60 2.85 4.16
C LYS A 235 7.86 3.27 4.93
N GLN A 236 7.77 4.29 5.78
CA GLN A 236 8.92 4.84 6.49
C GLN A 236 9.24 4.01 7.73
N PRO A 237 10.54 3.75 8.02
CA PRO A 237 10.94 2.90 9.14
C PRO A 237 10.65 3.50 10.52
N TRP A 238 10.32 4.79 10.59
CA TRP A 238 9.93 5.47 11.81
C TRP A 238 8.42 5.47 12.05
N TYR A 239 7.58 5.17 11.05
CA TYR A 239 6.13 5.19 11.23
C TYR A 239 5.63 3.82 11.68
N ASN A 240 4.87 3.80 12.76
CA ASN A 240 4.33 2.59 13.36
C ASN A 240 2.82 2.76 13.50
N GLU A 241 2.07 2.14 12.57
CA GLU A 241 0.62 2.32 12.39
C GLU A 241 -0.18 1.83 13.60
N ASP A 242 0.17 0.66 14.15
CA ASP A 242 -0.61 0.03 15.23
C ASP A 242 0.03 0.20 16.62
N VAL A 243 0.81 1.27 16.82
CA VAL A 243 1.54 1.49 18.08
C VAL A 243 0.85 2.52 18.95
N SER A 244 0.37 2.09 20.12
CA SER A 244 -0.17 2.99 21.15
C SER A 244 0.92 3.80 21.85
N ARG A 245 0.53 4.80 22.66
CA ARG A 245 1.48 5.51 23.53
C ARG A 245 2.26 4.55 24.44
N LYS A 246 1.57 3.64 25.12
CA LYS A 246 2.18 2.68 26.05
C LYS A 246 3.11 1.72 25.30
N SER A 247 2.68 1.23 24.14
CA SER A 247 3.49 0.36 23.28
C SER A 247 4.76 1.08 22.82
N ALA A 248 4.68 2.36 22.47
CA ALA A 248 5.85 3.15 22.11
C ALA A 248 6.82 3.39 23.28
N GLU A 249 6.28 3.63 24.48
CA GLU A 249 7.08 3.75 25.70
C GLU A 249 7.87 2.45 25.93
N TYR A 250 7.20 1.29 25.88
CA TYR A 250 7.81 -0.03 25.99
C TYR A 250 8.89 -0.28 24.91
N MET A 251 8.60 0.04 23.65
CA MET A 251 9.54 -0.06 22.53
C MET A 251 10.80 0.77 22.75
N LEU A 252 10.66 2.02 23.21
CA LEU A 252 11.79 2.90 23.51
C LEU A 252 12.52 2.48 24.80
N GLU A 253 11.85 1.84 25.75
CA GLU A 253 12.46 1.25 26.96
C GLU A 253 13.44 0.13 26.67
N ARG A 254 13.15 -0.70 25.65
CA ARG A 254 14.03 -1.78 25.20
C ARG A 254 15.37 -1.31 24.62
N VAL A 255 15.50 -0.04 24.25
CA VAL A 255 16.73 0.51 23.67
C VAL A 255 17.80 0.67 24.75
N ILE A 256 18.76 -0.25 24.78
CA ILE A 256 19.86 -0.30 25.74
C ILE A 256 21.21 -0.34 24.99
N PRO A 257 22.14 0.59 25.26
CA PRO A 257 21.98 1.76 26.13
C PRO A 257 21.01 2.79 25.54
N LYS A 258 20.40 3.59 26.42
CA LYS A 258 19.52 4.69 26.01
C LYS A 258 20.29 5.65 25.10
N LYS A 259 19.70 5.96 23.95
CA LYS A 259 20.33 6.78 22.91
C LYS A 259 19.43 7.96 22.59
N ASP A 260 19.89 9.17 22.95
CA ASP A 260 19.17 10.41 22.68
C ASP A 260 18.96 10.61 21.17
N GLY A 261 17.74 11.00 20.80
CA GLY A 261 17.34 11.11 19.40
C GLY A 261 16.70 9.84 18.83
N THR A 262 16.59 8.75 19.59
CA THR A 262 15.85 7.55 19.18
C THR A 262 14.35 7.79 19.25
N PHE A 263 13.64 7.53 18.16
CA PHE A 263 12.25 7.97 18.01
C PHE A 263 11.42 7.03 17.13
N LEU A 264 10.09 7.16 17.28
CA LEU A 264 9.10 6.64 16.36
C LEU A 264 7.92 7.61 16.24
N VAL A 265 7.19 7.52 15.14
CA VAL A 265 5.93 8.21 14.89
C VAL A 265 4.80 7.19 14.93
N ARG A 266 3.69 7.57 15.54
CA ARG A 266 2.53 6.71 15.73
C ARG A 266 1.23 7.50 15.70
N PRO A 267 0.07 6.88 15.42
CA PRO A 267 -1.22 7.48 15.67
C PRO A 267 -1.41 7.88 17.14
N SER A 268 -2.24 8.89 17.35
CA SER A 268 -2.65 9.37 18.67
C SER A 268 -4.03 8.84 19.01
N SER A 269 -4.26 8.49 20.28
CA SER A 269 -5.56 8.03 20.77
C SER A 269 -6.57 9.16 20.96
N GLN A 270 -6.29 10.37 20.47
CA GLN A 270 -7.09 11.58 20.72
C GLN A 270 -7.98 12.02 19.56
N GLY A 271 -8.04 11.23 18.47
CA GLY A 271 -8.94 11.50 17.35
C GLY A 271 -8.34 11.09 16.01
N HIS A 272 -9.16 11.17 14.96
CA HIS A 272 -8.70 11.08 13.58
C HIS A 272 -7.71 12.21 13.27
N ASP A 273 -6.79 11.97 12.33
CA ASP A 273 -5.78 12.92 11.87
C ASP A 273 -4.89 13.53 12.97
N THR A 274 -4.63 12.75 14.02
CA THR A 274 -3.71 13.15 15.09
C THR A 274 -2.63 12.10 15.29
N TRP A 275 -1.38 12.55 15.39
CA TRP A 275 -0.22 11.68 15.57
C TRP A 275 0.68 12.18 16.70
N ALA A 276 1.65 11.36 17.07
CA ALA A 276 2.69 11.74 18.00
C ALA A 276 4.06 11.17 17.61
N ILE A 277 5.10 11.99 17.77
CA ILE A 277 6.50 11.57 17.80
C ILE A 277 6.84 11.17 19.24
N SER A 278 7.12 9.89 19.49
CA SER A 278 7.70 9.42 20.75
C SER A 278 9.23 9.40 20.64
N LEU A 279 9.94 10.03 21.58
CA LEU A 279 11.38 10.31 21.50
C LEU A 279 12.08 10.06 22.83
N ILE A 280 13.27 9.45 22.81
CA ILE A 280 14.22 9.48 23.94
C ILE A 280 15.02 10.79 23.91
N SER A 281 14.94 11.56 25.00
CA SER A 281 15.71 12.78 25.22
C SER A 281 16.07 12.93 26.70
N GLY A 282 17.36 13.08 27.00
CA GLY A 282 17.83 13.21 28.38
C GLY A 282 17.44 12.01 29.23
N ASN A 283 17.59 10.80 28.68
CA ASN A 283 17.23 9.53 29.32
C ASN A 283 15.73 9.36 29.66
N SER A 284 14.86 10.27 29.20
CA SER A 284 13.41 10.25 29.39
C SER A 284 12.70 10.10 28.06
N ILE A 285 11.53 9.46 28.07
CA ILE A 285 10.67 9.38 26.89
C ILE A 285 9.74 10.60 26.88
N ARG A 286 9.64 11.28 25.74
CA ARG A 286 8.74 12.41 25.51
C ARG A 286 7.87 12.16 24.28
N HIS A 287 6.71 12.83 24.24
CA HIS A 287 5.77 12.74 23.13
C HIS A 287 5.41 14.13 22.61
N PHE A 288 5.56 14.33 21.31
CA PHE A 288 5.21 15.58 20.62
C PHE A 288 4.07 15.32 19.66
N LYS A 289 2.95 15.99 19.87
CA LYS A 289 1.76 15.83 19.03
C LYS A 289 1.84 16.70 17.79
N PHE A 290 1.22 16.22 16.72
CA PHE A 290 0.99 16.99 15.51
C PHE A 290 -0.33 16.50 14.87
N PHE A 291 -0.91 17.36 14.05
CA PHE A 291 -2.27 17.19 13.51
C PHE A 291 -2.25 17.33 12.00
N GLY A 292 -3.09 16.56 11.33
CA GLY A 292 -3.38 16.72 9.90
C GLY A 292 -4.56 17.65 9.72
N LYS A 293 -4.43 18.63 8.83
CA LYS A 293 -5.48 19.57 8.50
C LYS A 293 -5.33 20.03 7.05
N ASP A 294 -6.39 19.89 6.27
CA ASP A 294 -6.46 20.36 4.88
C ASP A 294 -5.28 19.88 4.00
N GLY A 295 -4.83 18.64 4.20
CA GLY A 295 -3.70 18.04 3.49
C GLY A 295 -2.31 18.41 4.04
N GLN A 296 -2.24 19.27 5.05
CA GLN A 296 -0.99 19.70 5.70
C GLN A 296 -0.85 19.13 7.11
N PHE A 297 0.37 19.18 7.65
CA PHE A 297 0.72 18.67 8.99
C PHE A 297 1.20 19.81 9.89
N GLU A 298 0.48 20.05 10.97
CA GLU A 298 0.72 21.15 11.91
C GLU A 298 1.31 20.66 13.23
N THR A 299 2.36 21.34 13.71
CA THR A 299 2.93 21.11 15.04
C THR A 299 3.44 22.40 15.66
N GLY A 300 2.90 22.74 16.84
CA GLY A 300 3.16 24.02 17.48
C GLY A 300 2.71 25.19 16.59
N ASN A 301 3.67 25.97 16.10
CA ASN A 301 3.44 27.11 15.21
C ASN A 301 4.00 26.89 13.79
N ARG A 302 4.20 25.63 13.40
CA ARG A 302 4.74 25.24 12.08
C ARG A 302 3.76 24.35 11.35
N THR A 303 3.79 24.46 10.04
CA THR A 303 2.98 23.67 9.10
C THR A 303 3.92 23.10 8.04
N PHE A 304 3.66 21.87 7.63
CA PHE A 304 4.44 21.11 6.65
C PHE A 304 3.49 20.51 5.61
N ASP A 305 3.95 20.37 4.37
CA ASP A 305 3.12 19.81 3.29
C ASP A 305 3.04 18.28 3.35
N SER A 306 3.92 17.64 4.13
CA SER A 306 3.83 16.20 4.41
C SER A 306 4.42 15.80 5.76
N MET A 307 4.00 14.64 6.27
CA MET A 307 4.58 14.05 7.49
C MET A 307 6.07 13.72 7.31
N VAL A 308 6.48 13.36 6.08
CA VAL A 308 7.89 13.07 5.77
C VAL A 308 8.73 14.34 5.91
N GLU A 309 8.26 15.45 5.36
CA GLU A 309 8.91 16.76 5.49
C GLU A 309 9.01 17.21 6.95
N LEU A 310 7.94 17.06 7.73
CA LEU A 310 7.94 17.36 9.17
C LEU A 310 9.04 16.57 9.90
N VAL A 311 9.14 15.27 9.65
CA VAL A 311 10.15 14.42 10.29
C VAL A 311 11.56 14.81 9.82
N ASP A 312 11.76 15.04 8.53
CA ASP A 312 13.07 15.43 7.99
C ASP A 312 13.53 16.80 8.51
N PHE A 313 12.59 17.74 8.70
CA PHE A 313 12.86 19.01 9.36
C PHE A 313 13.42 18.79 10.78
N TYR A 314 12.80 17.92 11.59
CA TYR A 314 13.26 17.64 12.96
C TYR A 314 14.44 16.66 13.04
N LYS A 315 14.82 16.00 11.94
CA LYS A 315 16.15 15.37 11.84
C LYS A 315 17.26 16.42 11.76
N GLN A 316 16.98 17.56 11.13
CA GLN A 316 17.94 18.65 10.96
C GLN A 316 17.86 19.68 12.10
N ASN A 317 16.71 19.84 12.75
CA ASN A 317 16.44 20.87 13.75
C ASN A 317 16.02 20.26 15.10
N PRO A 318 16.43 20.81 16.25
CA PRO A 318 16.00 20.29 17.54
C PRO A 318 14.49 20.38 17.74
N ILE A 319 13.88 19.29 18.18
CA ILE A 319 12.46 19.27 18.56
C ILE A 319 12.27 19.66 20.03
N TYR A 320 13.22 19.28 20.90
CA TYR A 320 13.16 19.60 22.33
C TYR A 320 14.54 19.55 22.99
N ALA A 321 14.85 20.53 23.84
CA ALA A 321 16.07 20.60 24.65
C ALA A 321 17.37 20.24 23.89
N GLY A 322 17.51 20.71 22.64
CA GLY A 322 18.67 20.45 21.79
C GLY A 322 18.67 19.07 21.09
N THR A 323 17.73 18.18 21.43
CA THR A 323 17.61 16.85 20.82
C THR A 323 16.92 16.93 19.46
N LYS A 324 17.54 16.31 18.46
CA LYS A 324 17.01 16.10 17.09
C LYS A 324 16.52 14.67 16.93
N LEU A 325 15.71 14.40 15.91
CA LEU A 325 15.36 13.03 15.51
C LEU A 325 16.58 12.40 14.81
N LYS A 326 17.04 11.24 15.28
CA LYS A 326 18.28 10.62 14.77
C LYS A 326 18.13 9.15 14.44
N TYR A 327 17.51 8.37 15.32
CA TYR A 327 17.51 6.92 15.21
C TYR A 327 16.06 6.43 15.13
N PRO A 328 15.53 6.20 13.91
CA PRO A 328 14.18 5.68 13.75
C PRO A 328 14.11 4.24 14.27
N ILE A 329 13.00 3.87 14.91
CA ILE A 329 12.75 2.50 15.33
C ILE A 329 11.35 2.01 14.92
N ASN A 330 11.30 0.71 14.65
CA ASN A 330 10.09 -0.10 14.55
C ASN A 330 10.36 -1.46 15.22
N GLU A 331 9.39 -2.35 15.24
CA GLU A 331 9.53 -3.66 15.88
C GLU A 331 10.66 -4.51 15.26
N GLU A 332 10.80 -4.48 13.93
CA GLU A 332 11.86 -5.21 13.22
C GLU A 332 13.26 -4.74 13.63
N ILE A 333 13.50 -3.42 13.62
CA ILE A 333 14.77 -2.81 14.04
C ILE A 333 15.07 -3.13 15.50
N LEU A 334 14.04 -3.12 16.36
CA LEU A 334 14.21 -3.48 17.77
C LEU A 334 14.60 -4.94 17.92
N ASN A 335 13.94 -5.87 17.22
CA ASN A 335 14.24 -7.29 17.34
C ASN A 335 15.62 -7.64 16.78
N GLN A 336 16.08 -6.94 15.74
CA GLN A 336 17.42 -7.10 15.17
C GLN A 336 18.53 -6.54 16.08
N LYS A 337 18.31 -5.38 16.72
CA LYS A 337 19.36 -4.66 17.48
C LYS A 337 19.30 -4.85 18.99
N TYR A 338 18.11 -5.15 19.52
CA TYR A 338 17.80 -5.27 20.94
C TYR A 338 16.86 -6.48 21.16
N PRO A 339 17.35 -7.70 20.85
CA PRO A 339 16.56 -8.91 21.05
C PRO A 339 16.19 -9.02 22.54
N THR A 340 14.94 -9.35 22.82
CA THR A 340 14.51 -9.73 24.16
C THR A 340 15.24 -11.02 24.52
N HIS A 341 16.14 -10.98 25.50
CA HIS A 341 16.60 -12.20 26.15
C HIS A 341 15.37 -12.82 26.84
N GLU A 342 14.78 -13.84 26.23
CA GLU A 342 13.98 -14.80 26.99
C GLU A 342 14.91 -15.37 28.07
N PHE A 343 14.48 -15.28 29.33
CA PHE A 343 15.17 -15.92 30.44
C PHE A 343 15.22 -17.43 30.12
N ILE A 344 16.43 -17.94 29.92
CA ILE A 344 16.69 -19.37 29.85
C ILE A 344 16.44 -19.91 31.26
N ASP A 345 15.34 -20.63 31.45
CA ASP A 345 15.14 -21.52 32.60
C ASP A 345 16.08 -22.72 32.47
N ASP A 346 17.39 -22.50 32.69
CA ASP A 346 18.36 -23.57 32.93
C ASP A 346 18.28 -23.94 34.42
N VAL A 347 17.23 -24.69 34.76
CA VAL A 347 17.23 -25.52 35.96
C VAL A 347 18.19 -26.69 35.71
N LEU A 348 19.45 -26.51 36.10
CA LEU A 348 20.39 -27.62 36.25
C LEU A 348 19.84 -28.59 37.32
N PRO A 349 19.65 -29.89 37.03
CA PRO A 349 19.39 -30.85 38.08
C PRO A 349 20.69 -31.10 38.84
N TYR A 350 20.68 -30.83 40.14
CA TYR A 350 21.66 -31.33 41.09
C TYR A 350 21.84 -32.85 40.90
N ARG A 351 23.05 -33.27 40.52
CA ARG A 351 23.54 -34.62 40.81
C ARG A 351 24.52 -34.51 41.98
N GLN A 352 24.12 -35.06 43.13
CA GLN A 352 25.04 -35.73 44.05
C GLN A 352 24.80 -37.23 43.94
#